data_AF-A0A2W6E0X5-F1
#
_entry.id   AF-A0A2W6E0X5-F1
#
_cell.length_a   1.000
_cell.length_b   1.000
_cell.length_c   1.000
_cell.angle_alpha   90.00
_cell.angle_beta   90.00
_cell.angle_gamma   90.00
#
_symmetry.space_group_name_H-M   'P 1'
#
loop_
_entity.id
_entity.type
_entity.pdbx_description
1 polymer ?
#
loop_
_entity_poly.entity_id
_entity_poly.type
_entity_poly.pdbx_seq_one_letter_code
_entity_poly.pdbx_strand_id
1 'polypeptide(L)'
;MSELNAYPRAVVELMPELAPIDDAMRSTLGFGIDAVTGLLNVATQWDADPSAPATLTTPDAVVDQCVELAVGARREEYAAALDWLTLRGTDLAAETIPHWENERRAKRITTSPFIATPDGVWVLPWTAESTMRIVANYLGDGRLPWPDTALPKPVTQTLNQYRQHRNRQMEKECVAALKQKDFVVRGSVKPEKADHYGIPSGSIDPQ
;
A
#
# COMPACT_ATOMS: atom_id res chain seq x y z
N MET A 1 -33.26 -2.19 -18.09
CA MET A 1 -32.02 -2.81 -17.57
C MET A 1 -30.90 -1.84 -17.81
N SER A 2 -30.62 -0.98 -16.82
CA SER A 2 -29.56 0.02 -16.90
C SER A 2 -28.30 -0.60 -16.30
N GLU A 3 -27.43 -1.17 -17.13
CA GLU A 3 -26.05 -1.42 -16.72
C GLU A 3 -25.39 -0.06 -16.54
N LEU A 4 -25.34 0.41 -15.29
CA LEU A 4 -24.35 1.37 -14.85
C LEU A 4 -23.00 0.69 -15.09
N ASN A 5 -22.38 1.00 -16.22
CA ASN A 5 -20.97 0.76 -16.47
C ASN A 5 -20.21 1.62 -15.45
N ALA A 6 -20.11 1.13 -14.22
CA ALA A 6 -19.42 1.80 -13.13
C ALA A 6 -17.94 1.64 -13.43
N TYR A 7 -17.39 2.60 -14.17
CA TYR A 7 -15.94 2.76 -14.26
C TYR A 7 -15.37 2.70 -12.84
N PRO A 8 -14.27 1.96 -12.63
CA PRO A 8 -13.65 1.88 -11.32
C PRO A 8 -13.33 3.31 -10.85
N ARG A 9 -13.91 3.69 -9.71
CA ARG A 9 -13.65 5.00 -9.10
C ARG A 9 -12.26 5.00 -8.50
N ALA A 10 -11.60 6.16 -8.54
CA ALA A 10 -10.31 6.33 -7.91
C ALA A 10 -10.39 6.02 -6.41
N VAL A 11 -9.36 5.38 -5.86
CA VAL A 11 -9.26 5.04 -4.43
C VAL A 11 -9.33 6.32 -3.59
N VAL A 12 -8.68 7.40 -4.04
CA VAL A 12 -8.72 8.69 -3.34
C VAL A 12 -10.10 9.34 -3.37
N GLU A 13 -10.92 9.07 -4.38
CA GLU A 13 -12.32 9.53 -4.39
C GLU A 13 -13.18 8.75 -3.38
N LEU A 14 -12.89 7.46 -3.20
CA LEU A 14 -13.58 6.60 -2.23
C LEU A 14 -13.09 6.84 -0.78
N MET A 15 -11.82 7.21 -0.63
CA MET A 15 -11.16 7.47 0.66
C MET A 15 -10.40 8.81 0.60
N PRO A 16 -11.11 9.96 0.67
CA PRO A 16 -10.49 11.29 0.56
C PRO A 16 -9.41 11.56 1.60
N GLU A 17 -9.46 10.87 2.75
CA GLU A 17 -8.46 10.95 3.81
C GLU A 17 -7.07 10.45 3.39
N LEU A 18 -6.98 9.70 2.29
CA LEU A 18 -5.71 9.24 1.70
C LEU A 18 -5.07 10.26 0.75
N ALA A 19 -5.77 11.34 0.38
CA ALA A 19 -5.25 12.33 -0.57
C ALA A 19 -3.85 12.88 -0.21
N PRO A 20 -3.52 13.19 1.05
CA PRO A 20 -2.17 13.64 1.40
C PRO A 20 -1.10 12.58 1.13
N ILE A 21 -1.42 11.30 1.33
CA ILE A 21 -0.50 10.19 1.06
C ILE A 21 -0.30 10.05 -0.45
N ASP A 22 -1.39 10.12 -1.21
CA ASP A 22 -1.38 10.09 -2.68
C ASP A 22 -0.51 11.22 -3.26
N ASP A 23 -0.69 12.46 -2.80
CA ASP A 23 0.12 13.62 -3.23
C ASP A 23 1.61 13.44 -2.90
N ALA A 24 1.92 12.91 -1.71
CA ALA A 24 3.30 12.63 -1.30
C ALA A 24 3.93 11.54 -2.19
N MET A 25 3.18 10.49 -2.55
CA MET A 25 3.64 9.46 -3.47
C MET A 25 3.86 10.04 -4.88
N ARG A 26 2.90 10.78 -5.43
CA ARG A 26 3.03 11.38 -6.78
C ARG A 26 4.25 12.28 -6.89
N SER A 27 4.47 13.14 -5.89
CA SER A 27 5.57 14.11 -5.89
C SER A 27 6.96 13.50 -5.70
N THR A 28 7.07 12.33 -5.06
CA THR A 28 8.38 11.73 -4.71
C THR A 28 8.71 10.43 -5.45
N LEU A 29 7.69 9.65 -5.79
CA LEU A 29 7.80 8.37 -6.49
C LEU A 29 7.34 8.47 -7.95
N GLY A 30 6.70 9.57 -8.33
CA GLY A 30 6.18 9.78 -9.70
C GLY A 30 4.85 9.09 -9.98
N PHE A 31 4.21 8.48 -8.97
CA PHE A 31 2.92 7.82 -9.13
C PHE A 31 2.08 7.89 -7.84
N GLY A 32 0.75 7.82 -8.00
CA GLY A 32 -0.21 7.78 -6.89
C GLY A 32 -0.72 6.38 -6.56
N ILE A 33 -1.61 6.30 -5.58
CA ILE A 33 -2.32 5.09 -5.14
C ILE A 33 -3.14 4.50 -6.29
N ASP A 34 -3.79 5.35 -7.10
CA ASP A 34 -4.61 4.91 -8.23
C ASP A 34 -3.79 4.27 -9.35
N ALA A 35 -2.56 4.75 -9.57
CA ALA A 35 -1.66 4.15 -10.55
C ALA A 35 -1.22 2.75 -10.11
N VAL A 36 -0.87 2.58 -8.82
CA VAL A 36 -0.51 1.26 -8.26
C VAL A 36 -1.69 0.29 -8.33
N THR A 37 -2.86 0.70 -7.83
CA THR A 37 -4.04 -0.17 -7.80
C THR A 37 -4.59 -0.44 -9.20
N GLY A 38 -4.63 0.55 -10.08
CA GLY A 38 -5.00 0.36 -11.48
C GLY A 38 -4.07 -0.62 -12.19
N LEU A 39 -2.76 -0.48 -12.02
CA LEU A 39 -1.76 -1.36 -12.62
C LEU A 39 -1.91 -2.80 -12.13
N LEU A 40 -2.09 -3.00 -10.82
CA LEU A 40 -2.33 -4.32 -10.24
C LEU A 40 -3.64 -4.92 -10.77
N ASN A 41 -4.70 -4.13 -10.94
CA ASN A 41 -6.00 -4.60 -11.42
C ASN A 41 -5.98 -4.98 -12.91
N VAL A 42 -5.13 -4.33 -13.70
CA VAL A 42 -4.90 -4.71 -15.09
C VAL A 42 -4.05 -5.98 -15.15
N ALA A 43 -3.02 -6.08 -14.32
CA ALA A 43 -2.15 -7.25 -14.27
C ALA A 43 -2.87 -8.54 -13.85
N THR A 44 -3.93 -8.47 -13.03
CA THR A 44 -4.74 -9.66 -12.69
C THR A 44 -5.54 -10.21 -13.88
N GLN A 45 -5.73 -9.41 -14.94
CA GLN A 45 -6.48 -9.78 -16.14
C GLN A 45 -5.56 -10.21 -17.29
N TRP A 46 -4.25 -10.19 -17.09
CA TRP A 46 -3.31 -10.65 -18.10
C TRP A 46 -3.47 -12.15 -18.33
N ASP A 47 -3.37 -12.58 -19.58
CA ASP A 47 -3.55 -14.00 -19.93
C ASP A 47 -2.58 -14.87 -19.11
N ALA A 48 -3.13 -15.77 -18.31
CA ALA A 48 -2.38 -16.80 -17.63
C ALA A 48 -3.28 -18.01 -17.42
N ASP A 49 -2.73 -19.20 -17.61
CA ASP A 49 -3.43 -20.46 -17.37
C ASP A 49 -2.55 -21.41 -16.52
N PRO A 50 -3.07 -22.54 -16.02
CA PRO A 50 -2.29 -23.44 -15.18
C PRO A 50 -1.02 -24.00 -15.83
N SER A 51 -0.93 -24.02 -17.16
CA SER A 51 0.24 -24.42 -17.95
C SER A 51 1.18 -23.24 -18.30
N ALA A 52 0.66 -22.01 -18.29
CA ALA A 52 1.41 -20.77 -18.46
C ALA A 52 0.98 -19.74 -17.38
N PRO A 53 1.49 -19.85 -16.13
CA PRO A 53 1.00 -19.05 -15.00
C PRO A 53 1.46 -17.59 -15.01
N ALA A 54 2.22 -17.19 -16.03
CA ALA A 54 2.73 -15.85 -16.26
C ALA A 54 2.82 -15.60 -17.77
N THR A 55 2.78 -14.34 -18.17
CA THR A 55 2.89 -13.93 -19.58
C THR A 55 4.00 -12.92 -19.78
N LEU A 56 4.82 -13.16 -20.81
CA LEU A 56 5.87 -12.25 -21.23
C LEU A 56 5.29 -11.20 -22.17
N THR A 57 5.58 -9.93 -21.88
CA THR A 57 5.14 -8.79 -22.69
C THR A 57 6.18 -7.67 -22.61
N THR A 58 5.89 -6.52 -23.21
CA THR A 58 6.72 -5.31 -23.09
C THR A 58 6.20 -4.39 -21.98
N PRO A 59 7.07 -3.59 -21.34
CA PRO A 59 6.63 -2.59 -20.37
C PRO A 59 5.60 -1.61 -20.95
N ASP A 60 5.80 -1.19 -22.21
CA ASP A 60 4.87 -0.30 -22.90
C ASP A 60 3.48 -0.90 -23.07
N ALA A 61 3.38 -2.19 -23.42
CA ALA A 61 2.08 -2.85 -23.57
C ALA A 61 1.29 -2.87 -22.24
N VAL A 62 1.96 -3.10 -21.11
CA VAL A 62 1.34 -3.06 -19.79
C VAL A 62 0.82 -1.66 -19.46
N VAL A 63 1.66 -0.64 -19.68
CA VAL A 63 1.31 0.75 -19.42
C VAL A 63 0.17 1.21 -20.33
N ASP A 64 0.20 0.84 -21.61
CA ASP A 64 -0.82 1.20 -22.60
C ASP A 64 -2.18 0.62 -22.25
N GLN A 65 -2.23 -0.65 -21.84
CA GLN A 65 -3.46 -1.27 -21.38
C GLN A 65 -4.02 -0.60 -20.11
N CYS A 66 -3.16 -0.11 -19.22
CA CYS A 66 -3.61 0.68 -18.08
C CYS A 66 -4.21 2.02 -18.48
N VAL A 67 -3.57 2.74 -19.41
CA VAL A 67 -4.03 4.04 -19.89
C VAL A 67 -5.35 3.92 -20.66
N GLU A 68 -5.54 2.84 -21.41
CA GLU A 68 -6.78 2.58 -22.14
C GLU A 68 -7.97 2.33 -21.19
N LEU A 69 -7.74 1.60 -20.09
CA LEU A 69 -8.81 1.16 -19.20
C LEU A 69 -9.15 2.14 -18.07
N ALA A 70 -8.21 3.00 -17.67
CA ALA A 70 -8.39 3.90 -16.54
C ALA A 70 -8.66 5.36 -16.96
N VAL A 71 -9.82 5.88 -16.56
CA VAL A 71 -10.20 7.28 -16.80
C VAL A 71 -9.24 8.21 -16.03
N GLY A 72 -8.66 9.19 -16.71
CA GLY A 72 -7.71 10.13 -16.10
C GLY A 72 -6.30 9.55 -15.91
N ALA A 73 -6.02 8.37 -16.47
CA ALA A 73 -4.70 7.76 -16.42
C ALA A 73 -3.61 8.65 -17.02
N ARG A 74 -2.48 8.73 -16.31
CA ARG A 74 -1.26 9.38 -16.80
C ARG A 74 -0.23 8.32 -17.10
N ARG A 75 0.18 8.20 -18.38
CA ARG A 75 1.15 7.19 -18.84
C ARG A 75 2.41 7.17 -17.97
N GLU A 76 2.92 8.35 -17.63
CA GLU A 76 4.12 8.52 -16.80
C GLU A 76 3.96 7.92 -15.39
N GLU A 77 2.78 8.07 -14.77
CA GLU A 77 2.53 7.48 -13.44
C GLU A 77 2.44 5.96 -13.50
N TYR A 78 1.80 5.41 -14.53
CA TYR A 78 1.75 3.97 -14.71
C TYR A 78 3.11 3.37 -15.03
N ALA A 79 3.93 4.07 -15.83
CA ALA A 79 5.31 3.67 -16.09
C ALA A 79 6.16 3.68 -14.81
N ALA A 80 6.04 4.74 -13.99
CA ALA A 80 6.76 4.83 -12.72
C ALA A 80 6.27 3.76 -11.72
N ALA A 81 4.97 3.50 -11.64
CA ALA A 81 4.41 2.43 -10.81
C ALA A 81 4.87 1.04 -11.28
N LEU A 82 4.93 0.81 -12.59
CA LEU A 82 5.45 -0.44 -13.17
C LEU A 82 6.92 -0.63 -12.81
N ASP A 83 7.74 0.40 -12.97
CA ASP A 83 9.16 0.35 -12.60
C ASP A 83 9.35 0.02 -11.10
N TRP A 84 8.52 0.62 -10.25
CA TRP A 84 8.50 0.40 -8.81
C TRP A 84 8.02 -1.00 -8.40
N LEU A 85 7.06 -1.58 -9.12
CA LEU A 85 6.55 -2.92 -8.85
C LEU A 85 7.33 -4.02 -9.56
N THR A 86 8.28 -3.67 -10.42
CA THR A 86 9.13 -4.62 -11.12
C THR A 86 10.30 -5.06 -10.26
N LEU A 87 10.47 -6.39 -10.18
CA LEU A 87 11.61 -7.08 -9.60
C LEU A 87 12.66 -7.31 -10.70
N ARG A 88 13.90 -6.87 -10.44
CA ARG A 88 15.03 -7.07 -11.34
C ARG A 88 16.04 -8.02 -10.69
N GLY A 89 16.80 -8.75 -11.50
CA GLY A 89 17.89 -9.58 -11.00
C GLY A 89 18.94 -8.78 -10.22
N THR A 90 19.17 -7.53 -10.60
CA THR A 90 20.05 -6.59 -9.88
C THR A 90 19.55 -6.26 -8.48
N ASP A 91 18.23 -6.17 -8.29
CA ASP A 91 17.63 -5.90 -6.97
C ASP A 91 17.91 -7.05 -6.01
N LEU A 92 17.85 -8.29 -6.51
CA LEU A 92 18.15 -9.50 -5.73
C LEU A 92 19.65 -9.66 -5.46
N ALA A 93 20.50 -9.30 -6.42
CA ALA A 93 21.95 -9.43 -6.30
C ALA A 93 22.58 -8.38 -5.36
N ALA A 94 22.00 -7.18 -5.28
CA ALA A 94 22.46 -6.11 -4.40
C ALA A 94 22.02 -6.27 -2.94
N GLU A 95 21.14 -7.23 -2.65
CA GLU A 95 20.45 -7.34 -1.37
C GLU A 95 21.32 -8.04 -0.32
N THR A 96 21.67 -7.30 0.73
CA THR A 96 22.50 -7.78 1.85
C THR A 96 21.67 -8.25 3.04
N ILE A 97 20.35 -8.06 2.99
CA ILE A 97 19.44 -8.50 4.06
C ILE A 97 19.42 -10.04 4.11
N PRO A 98 19.47 -10.67 5.30
CA PRO A 98 19.33 -12.12 5.42
C PRO A 98 18.04 -12.68 4.81
N HIS A 99 18.06 -13.91 4.32
CA HIS A 99 16.91 -14.51 3.61
C HIS A 99 15.64 -14.67 4.46
N TRP A 100 15.75 -14.67 5.79
CA TRP A 100 14.61 -14.73 6.71
C TRP A 100 13.96 -13.38 7.02
N GLU A 101 14.64 -12.25 6.74
CA GLU A 101 14.12 -10.89 7.03
C GLU A 101 13.35 -10.30 5.84
N ASN A 102 12.40 -11.06 5.30
CA ASN A 102 11.70 -10.70 4.05
C ASN A 102 10.92 -9.37 4.14
N GLU A 103 10.39 -9.02 5.30
CA GLU A 103 9.63 -7.77 5.49
C GLU A 103 10.49 -6.51 5.39
N ARG A 104 11.80 -6.63 5.63
CA ARG A 104 12.74 -5.51 5.51
C ARG A 104 13.23 -5.28 4.08
N ARG A 105 12.92 -6.18 3.15
CA ARG A 105 13.32 -6.07 1.74
C ARG A 105 12.44 -5.06 1.02
N ALA A 106 13.08 -4.13 0.32
CA ALA A 106 12.42 -3.17 -0.54
C ALA A 106 11.72 -3.85 -1.74
N LYS A 107 12.39 -4.87 -2.30
CA LYS A 107 11.91 -5.66 -3.44
C LYS A 107 11.79 -7.13 -3.03
N ARG A 108 10.59 -7.70 -3.23
CA ARG A 108 10.31 -9.11 -2.95
C ARG A 108 9.16 -9.58 -3.83
N ILE A 109 9.19 -10.86 -4.20
CA ILE A 109 8.17 -11.46 -5.09
C ILE A 109 6.75 -11.16 -4.60
N THR A 110 6.51 -11.21 -3.29
CA THR A 110 5.18 -11.00 -2.68
C THR A 110 4.58 -9.61 -2.94
N THR A 111 5.41 -8.61 -3.30
CA THR A 111 4.97 -7.24 -3.58
C THR A 111 5.50 -6.73 -4.93
N SER A 112 5.94 -7.64 -5.80
CA SER A 112 6.55 -7.32 -7.08
C SER A 112 6.04 -8.32 -8.13
N PRO A 113 4.82 -8.11 -8.67
CA PRO A 113 4.18 -9.03 -9.60
C PRO A 113 4.72 -8.93 -11.03
N PHE A 114 5.71 -8.08 -11.26
CA PHE A 114 6.40 -7.94 -12.53
C PHE A 114 7.85 -8.36 -12.38
N ILE A 115 8.38 -9.11 -13.35
CA ILE A 115 9.77 -9.56 -13.36
C ILE A 115 10.43 -9.11 -14.66
N ALA A 116 11.49 -8.31 -14.56
CA ALA A 116 12.26 -7.88 -15.72
C ALA A 116 13.22 -8.99 -16.19
N THR A 117 13.22 -9.25 -17.48
CA THR A 117 14.18 -10.12 -18.18
C THR A 117 14.73 -9.41 -19.42
N PRO A 118 15.79 -9.93 -20.07
CA PRO A 118 16.27 -9.36 -21.34
C PRO A 118 15.21 -9.34 -22.44
N ASP A 119 14.24 -10.25 -22.39
CA ASP A 119 13.20 -10.41 -23.41
C ASP A 119 11.97 -9.53 -23.15
N GLY A 120 11.86 -8.89 -21.98
CA GLY A 120 10.73 -8.03 -21.64
C GLY A 120 10.37 -8.05 -20.15
N VAL A 121 9.08 -7.95 -19.86
CA VAL A 121 8.54 -8.04 -18.50
C VAL A 121 7.56 -9.21 -18.42
N TRP A 122 7.79 -10.09 -17.46
CA TRP A 122 6.81 -11.10 -17.09
C TRP A 122 5.77 -10.48 -16.17
N VAL A 123 4.50 -10.65 -16.51
CA VAL A 123 3.34 -10.30 -15.67
C VAL A 123 2.89 -11.58 -14.97
N LEU A 124 2.76 -11.53 -13.64
CA LEU A 124 2.32 -12.64 -12.81
C LEU A 124 0.94 -12.33 -12.20
N PRO A 125 -0.19 -12.72 -12.84
CA PRO A 125 -1.54 -12.31 -12.42
C PRO A 125 -1.90 -12.72 -10.99
N TRP A 126 -1.56 -13.95 -10.58
CA TRP A 126 -1.80 -14.45 -9.23
C TRP A 126 -1.05 -13.67 -8.15
N THR A 127 0.17 -13.24 -8.48
CA THR A 127 0.98 -12.39 -7.62
C THR A 127 0.44 -10.97 -7.59
N ALA A 128 -0.09 -10.45 -8.71
CA ALA A 128 -0.75 -9.15 -8.75
C ALA A 128 -1.99 -9.11 -7.86
N GLU A 129 -2.81 -10.16 -7.88
CA GLU A 129 -3.98 -10.28 -6.98
C GLU A 129 -3.56 -10.29 -5.52
N SER A 130 -2.54 -11.09 -5.17
CA SER A 130 -2.01 -11.16 -3.82
C SER A 130 -1.42 -9.82 -3.37
N THR A 131 -0.67 -9.16 -4.25
CA THR A 131 -0.07 -7.84 -4.01
C THR A 131 -1.14 -6.78 -3.78
N MET A 132 -2.24 -6.81 -4.56
CA MET A 132 -3.37 -5.90 -4.37
C MET A 132 -3.95 -6.02 -2.96
N ARG A 133 -4.21 -7.24 -2.49
CA ARG A 133 -4.75 -7.48 -1.15
C ARG A 133 -3.79 -6.98 -0.07
N ILE A 134 -2.48 -7.18 -0.26
CA ILE A 134 -1.46 -6.66 0.65
C ILE A 134 -1.47 -5.13 0.67
N VAL A 135 -1.45 -4.46 -0.49
CA VAL A 135 -1.49 -3.00 -0.58
C VAL A 135 -2.75 -2.45 0.08
N ALA A 136 -3.92 -3.03 -0.19
CA ALA A 136 -5.18 -2.60 0.39
C ALA A 136 -5.19 -2.72 1.92
N ASN A 137 -4.72 -3.85 2.48
CA ASN A 137 -4.64 -4.05 3.92
C ASN A 137 -3.69 -3.03 4.58
N TYR A 138 -2.51 -2.82 3.99
CA TYR A 138 -1.55 -1.86 4.52
C TYR A 138 -2.08 -0.42 4.46
N LEU A 139 -2.72 -0.03 3.36
CA LEU A 139 -3.33 1.30 3.22
C LEU A 139 -4.46 1.52 4.24
N GLY A 140 -5.27 0.49 4.52
CA GLY A 140 -6.29 0.52 5.57
C GLY A 140 -5.71 0.85 6.95
N ASP A 141 -4.49 0.38 7.22
CA ASP A 141 -3.73 0.65 8.45
C ASP A 141 -2.88 1.94 8.39
N GLY A 142 -2.97 2.70 7.30
CA GLY A 142 -2.16 3.90 7.10
C GLY A 142 -0.68 3.61 6.87
N ARG A 143 -0.36 2.47 6.24
CA ARG A 143 0.98 2.00 5.93
C ARG A 143 1.10 1.67 4.45
N LEU A 144 2.32 1.39 4.01
CA LEU A 144 2.60 0.77 2.73
C LEU A 144 3.38 -0.53 2.97
N PRO A 145 3.29 -1.51 2.06
CA PRO A 145 3.94 -2.81 2.27
C PRO A 145 5.47 -2.77 2.11
N TRP A 146 6.01 -1.63 1.67
CA TRP A 146 7.44 -1.39 1.56
C TRP A 146 8.01 -0.85 2.89
N PRO A 147 9.24 -1.24 3.25
CA PRO A 147 9.87 -0.77 4.48
C PRO A 147 10.14 0.75 4.42
N ASP A 148 10.12 1.40 5.58
CA ASP A 148 10.40 2.85 5.71
C ASP A 148 11.75 3.26 5.11
N THR A 149 12.73 2.35 5.09
CA THR A 149 14.06 2.59 4.48
C THR A 149 14.02 2.69 2.96
N ALA A 150 13.01 2.12 2.31
CA ALA A 150 12.81 2.20 0.86
C ALA A 150 11.95 3.40 0.46
N LEU A 151 11.13 3.91 1.38
CA LEU A 151 10.18 4.97 1.09
C LEU A 151 10.80 6.37 1.29
N PRO A 152 10.50 7.34 0.41
CA PRO A 152 10.90 8.72 0.62
C PRO A 152 10.37 9.28 1.94
N LYS A 153 11.17 10.12 2.61
CA LYS A 153 10.81 10.75 3.90
C LYS A 153 9.45 11.47 3.87
N PRO A 154 9.06 12.20 2.81
CA PRO A 154 7.74 12.83 2.78
C PRO A 154 6.60 11.81 2.86
N VAL A 155 6.73 10.66 2.17
CA VAL A 155 5.73 9.59 2.20
C VAL A 155 5.61 9.00 3.61
N THR A 156 6.73 8.63 4.23
CA THR A 156 6.72 8.05 5.58
C THR A 156 6.20 9.04 6.63
N GLN A 157 6.51 10.33 6.51
CA GLN A 157 5.96 11.37 7.38
C GLN A 157 4.45 11.50 7.24
N THR A 158 3.92 11.52 6.02
CA THR A 158 2.47 11.62 5.80
C THR A 158 1.73 10.39 6.30
N LEU A 159 2.26 9.18 6.05
CA LEU A 159 1.73 7.93 6.62
C LEU A 159 1.70 8.01 8.16
N ASN A 160 2.76 8.50 8.79
CA ASN A 160 2.83 8.68 10.24
C ASN A 160 1.77 9.67 10.75
N GLN A 161 1.58 10.79 10.06
CA GLN A 161 0.57 11.79 10.43
C GLN A 161 -0.85 11.22 10.31
N TYR A 162 -1.13 10.49 9.23
CA TYR A 162 -2.41 9.83 9.02
C TYR A 162 -2.71 8.81 10.13
N ARG A 163 -1.75 7.94 10.47
CA ARG A 163 -1.89 6.98 11.59
C ARG A 163 -2.11 7.67 12.92
N GLN A 164 -1.36 8.74 13.21
CA GLN A 164 -1.57 9.52 14.43
C GLN A 164 -2.96 10.14 14.48
N HIS A 165 -3.48 10.63 13.36
CA HIS A 165 -4.84 11.15 13.28
C HIS A 165 -5.87 10.06 13.57
N ARG A 166 -5.78 8.90 12.88
CA ARG A 166 -6.64 7.73 13.09
C ARG A 166 -6.63 7.26 14.55
N ASN A 167 -5.46 7.14 15.16
CA ASN A 167 -5.33 6.72 16.56
C ASN A 167 -6.01 7.72 17.52
N ARG A 168 -5.86 9.03 17.28
CA ARG A 168 -6.53 10.05 18.09
C ARG A 168 -8.05 10.04 17.91
N GLN A 169 -8.56 9.73 16.71
CA GLN A 169 -10.01 9.59 16.49
C GLN A 169 -10.56 8.37 17.21
N MET A 170 -9.91 7.21 17.08
CA MET A 170 -10.28 6.00 17.80
C MET A 170 -10.27 6.22 19.31
N GLU A 171 -9.26 6.90 19.84
CA GLU A 171 -9.21 7.24 21.27
C GLU A 171 -10.42 8.09 21.70
N LYS A 172 -10.79 9.11 20.91
CA LYS A 172 -11.97 9.94 21.18
C LYS A 172 -13.26 9.12 21.16
N GLU A 173 -13.42 8.23 20.18
CA GLU A 173 -14.58 7.34 20.05
C GLU A 173 -14.69 6.38 21.25
N CYS A 174 -13.58 5.77 21.65
CA CYS A 174 -13.53 4.92 22.85
C CYS A 174 -13.90 5.70 24.12
N VAL A 175 -13.34 6.90 24.32
CA VAL A 175 -13.67 7.76 25.46
C VAL A 175 -15.16 8.12 25.46
N ALA A 176 -15.72 8.47 24.29
CA ALA A 176 -17.14 8.79 24.17
C ALA A 176 -18.04 7.59 24.50
N ALA A 177 -17.73 6.40 23.95
CA ALA A 177 -18.51 5.18 24.17
C ALA A 177 -18.47 4.72 25.64
N LEU A 178 -17.33 4.87 26.32
CA LEU A 178 -17.21 4.50 27.74
C LEU A 178 -17.89 5.52 28.66
N LYS A 179 -17.82 6.82 28.35
CA LYS A 179 -18.55 7.85 29.09
C LYS A 179 -20.06 7.67 28.99
N GLN A 180 -20.58 7.21 27.85
CA GLN A 180 -22.00 6.87 27.69
C GLN A 180 -22.45 5.71 28.61
N LYS A 181 -21.50 4.93 29.13
CA LYS A 181 -21.75 3.83 30.08
C LYS A 181 -21.35 4.21 31.52
N ASP A 182 -21.26 5.50 31.82
CA ASP A 182 -20.91 6.07 33.12
C ASP A 182 -19.54 5.67 33.68
N PHE A 183 -18.62 5.21 32.83
CA PHE A 183 -17.24 4.98 33.24
C PHE A 183 -16.47 6.30 33.40
N VAL A 184 -15.62 6.37 34.42
CA VAL A 184 -14.66 7.48 34.59
C VAL A 184 -13.47 7.22 33.67
N VAL A 185 -13.40 7.96 32.55
CA VAL A 185 -12.33 7.79 31.54
C VAL A 185 -11.52 9.06 31.36
N ARG A 186 -10.19 8.90 31.31
CA ARG A 186 -9.22 9.94 30.95
C ARG A 186 -8.55 9.56 29.63
N GLY A 187 -8.80 10.35 28.59
CA GLY A 187 -8.09 10.21 27.31
C GLY A 187 -6.74 10.92 27.30
N SER A 188 -5.90 10.53 26.36
CA SER A 188 -4.60 11.11 26.02
C SER A 188 -3.62 11.15 27.19
N VAL A 189 -3.62 10.10 28.01
CA VAL A 189 -2.65 9.92 29.10
C VAL A 189 -1.32 9.49 28.48
N LYS A 190 -0.31 10.37 28.57
CA LYS A 190 1.06 10.00 28.20
C LYS A 190 1.59 8.96 29.20
N PRO A 191 2.45 8.01 28.79
CA PRO A 191 3.04 7.01 29.70
C PRO A 191 3.69 7.65 30.93
N GLU A 192 4.39 8.76 30.74
CA GLU A 192 5.03 9.57 31.79
C GLU A 192 4.06 10.14 32.84
N LYS A 193 2.76 10.19 32.54
CA LYS A 193 1.71 10.67 33.43
C LYS A 193 0.82 9.55 33.97
N ALA A 194 1.10 8.29 33.63
CA ALA A 194 0.30 7.14 34.09
C ALA A 194 0.29 7.05 35.62
N ASP A 195 1.45 7.20 36.26
CA ASP A 195 1.61 7.18 37.72
C ASP A 195 0.85 8.33 38.40
N HIS A 196 0.81 9.51 37.76
CA HIS A 196 0.04 10.65 38.27
C HIS A 196 -1.48 10.38 38.31
N TYR A 197 -1.97 9.49 37.45
CA TYR A 197 -3.37 9.07 37.42
C TYR A 197 -3.63 7.74 38.14
N GLY A 198 -2.65 7.20 38.87
CA GLY A 198 -2.78 5.93 39.58
C GLY A 198 -2.98 4.73 38.64
N ILE A 199 -2.59 4.86 37.38
CA ILE A 199 -2.62 3.78 36.39
C ILE A 199 -1.29 3.03 36.54
N PRO A 200 -1.29 1.76 36.99
CA PRO A 200 -0.05 1.01 37.12
C PRO A 200 0.65 0.89 35.76
N SER A 201 1.89 1.34 35.68
CA SER A 201 2.75 1.22 34.51
C SER A 201 3.22 -0.25 34.35
N GLY A 202 2.30 -1.15 34.04
CA GLY A 202 2.60 -2.55 33.73
C GLY A 202 2.55 -2.80 32.24
N SER A 203 3.62 -3.34 31.66
CA SER A 203 3.50 -4.10 30.41
C SER A 203 2.54 -5.25 30.67
N ILE A 204 1.49 -5.39 29.85
CA ILE A 204 0.74 -6.63 29.80
C ILE A 204 1.70 -7.65 29.18
N ASP A 205 2.32 -8.49 30.01
CA ASP A 205 2.98 -9.70 29.52
C ASP A 205 1.87 -10.59 28.92
N PRO A 206 1.92 -10.92 27.62
CA PRO A 206 1.01 -11.91 27.06
C PRO A 206 1.40 -13.27 27.66
N GLN A 207 0.48 -13.86 28.43
CA GLN A 207 0.52 -15.29 28.75
C GLN A 207 0.08 -16.12 27.55
#